data_AF-A0A1I7UUG4-F1
#
_entry.id   AF-A0A1I7UUG4-F1
#
_cell.length_a   1.000
_cell.length_b   1.000
_cell.length_c   1.000
_cell.angle_alpha   90.00
_cell.angle_beta   90.00
_cell.angle_gamma   90.00
#
_symmetry.space_group_name_H-M   'P 1'
#
loop_
_entity.id
_entity.type
_entity.pdbx_description
1 polymer ?
#
loop_
_entity_poly.entity_id
_entity_poly.type
_entity_poly.pdbx_seq_one_letter_code
_entity_poly.pdbx_strand_id
1 'polypeptide(L)'
;MAVFYAELFVKLSLENGSRFELIGNALADQIDEILKFTPKDEYMKSLLRAFKVAGAELDTSEPLRQRVDQILTIMGGYAKGSPLLSDTVKAQIFSLIECRTRGWDRVASSRVDPPAGYVAYRDNDSFDDSLDNDLTEEERQFLERNLDQVEAGKNGEDDIDDQEVMKEFGKFVKEELQQAEEQKTAEMFQGCSIEDEETNKTPAEDK
;
A
#
# COMPACT_ATOMS: atom_id res chain seq x y z
N MET A 1 -11.96 -6.73 -4.50
CA MET A 1 -12.34 -8.13 -4.17
C MET A 1 -11.28 -9.14 -4.62
N ALA A 2 -10.75 -9.11 -5.85
CA ALA A 2 -9.66 -10.03 -6.27
C ALA A 2 -8.44 -9.99 -5.33
N VAL A 3 -8.01 -8.80 -4.90
CA VAL A 3 -6.91 -8.64 -3.93
C VAL A 3 -7.23 -9.32 -2.59
N PHE A 4 -8.48 -9.26 -2.12
CA PHE A 4 -8.87 -9.93 -0.88
C PHE A 4 -8.78 -11.46 -0.99
N TYR A 5 -9.24 -12.03 -2.12
CA TYR A 5 -9.08 -13.47 -2.36
C TYR A 5 -7.62 -13.89 -2.52
N ALA A 6 -6.78 -13.03 -3.12
CA ALA A 6 -5.33 -13.26 -3.21
C ALA A 6 -4.68 -13.31 -1.83
N GLU A 7 -4.98 -12.34 -0.97
CA GLU A 7 -4.51 -12.31 0.42
C GLU A 7 -4.99 -13.55 1.20
N LEU A 8 -6.27 -13.92 1.05
CA LEU A 8 -6.84 -15.09 1.70
C LEU A 8 -6.17 -16.39 1.23
N PHE A 9 -5.91 -16.54 -0.07
CA PHE A 9 -5.25 -17.72 -0.63
C PHE A 9 -3.82 -17.89 -0.12
N VAL A 10 -3.09 -16.79 0.05
CA VAL A 10 -1.71 -16.81 0.55
C VAL A 10 -1.66 -17.08 2.05
N LYS A 11 -2.57 -16.48 2.83
CA LYS A 11 -2.52 -16.51 4.30
C LYS A 11 -3.24 -17.70 4.91
N LEU A 12 -4.30 -18.20 4.29
CA LEU A 12 -5.08 -19.31 4.82
C LEU A 12 -4.42 -20.65 4.43
N SER A 13 -3.95 -21.40 5.44
CA SER A 13 -3.37 -22.72 5.25
C SER A 13 -4.00 -23.74 6.20
N LEU A 14 -3.98 -25.00 5.77
CA LEU A 14 -4.34 -26.16 6.58
C LEU A 14 -3.26 -26.41 7.65
N GLU A 15 -3.59 -27.17 8.69
CA GLU A 15 -2.65 -27.52 9.76
C GLU A 15 -1.38 -28.23 9.25
N ASN A 16 -1.49 -28.94 8.14
CA ASN A 16 -0.36 -29.57 7.46
C ASN A 16 0.48 -28.62 6.58
N GLY A 17 0.18 -27.31 6.62
CA GLY A 17 0.84 -26.27 5.82
C GLY A 17 0.39 -26.19 4.35
N SER A 18 -0.53 -27.06 3.92
CA SER A 18 -1.08 -27.03 2.54
C SER A 18 -2.07 -25.89 2.37
N ARG A 19 -2.21 -25.36 1.15
CA ARG A 19 -3.17 -24.29 0.84
C ARG A 19 -4.52 -24.83 0.43
N PHE A 20 -5.55 -23.99 0.55
CA PHE A 20 -6.88 -24.30 0.05
C PHE A 20 -6.96 -23.99 -1.45
N GLU A 21 -6.79 -25.01 -2.29
CA GLU A 21 -6.85 -24.85 -3.75
C GLU A 21 -8.17 -24.26 -4.25
N LEU A 22 -9.29 -24.51 -3.56
CA LEU A 22 -10.58 -23.92 -3.88
C LEU A 22 -10.56 -22.39 -3.83
N ILE A 23 -9.76 -21.78 -2.93
CA ILE A 23 -9.62 -20.32 -2.85
C ILE A 23 -8.81 -19.82 -4.05
N GLY A 24 -7.76 -20.54 -4.45
CA GLY A 24 -6.99 -20.24 -5.66
C GLY A 24 -7.86 -20.31 -6.92
N ASN A 25 -8.73 -21.31 -7.02
CA ASN A 25 -9.69 -21.43 -8.13
C ASN A 25 -10.71 -20.29 -8.12
N ALA A 26 -11.28 -19.95 -6.97
CA ALA A 26 -12.22 -18.84 -6.84
C ALA A 26 -11.58 -17.48 -7.19
N LEU A 27 -10.31 -17.28 -6.81
CA LEU A 27 -9.54 -16.11 -7.22
C LEU A 27 -9.40 -16.05 -8.74
N ALA A 28 -8.99 -17.15 -9.37
CA ALA A 28 -8.84 -17.19 -10.82
C ALA A 28 -10.19 -16.97 -11.54
N ASP A 29 -11.29 -17.53 -11.02
CA ASP A 29 -12.65 -17.29 -11.55
C ASP A 29 -13.03 -15.81 -11.49
N GLN A 30 -12.71 -15.16 -10.38
CA GLN A 30 -12.94 -13.74 -10.24
C GLN A 30 -12.11 -12.91 -11.22
N ILE A 31 -10.85 -13.29 -11.46
CA ILE A 31 -9.99 -12.60 -12.43
C ILE A 31 -10.56 -12.75 -13.84
N ASP A 32 -10.94 -13.96 -14.23
CA ASP A 32 -11.55 -14.21 -15.54
C ASP A 32 -12.83 -13.40 -15.73
N GLU A 33 -13.66 -13.27 -14.69
CA GLU A 33 -14.87 -12.47 -14.75
C GLU A 33 -14.57 -10.97 -14.94
N ILE A 34 -13.52 -10.46 -14.30
CA ILE A 34 -13.06 -9.08 -14.50
C ILE A 34 -12.55 -8.87 -15.94
N LEU A 35 -11.87 -9.86 -16.51
CA LEU A 35 -11.30 -9.77 -17.87
C LEU A 35 -12.35 -9.81 -18.99
N LYS A 36 -13.60 -10.19 -18.70
CA LYS A 36 -14.72 -10.11 -19.65
C LYS A 36 -15.20 -8.68 -19.89
N PHE A 37 -14.92 -7.74 -18.98
CA PHE A 37 -15.29 -6.34 -19.15
C PHE A 37 -14.31 -5.62 -20.08
N THR A 38 -14.75 -4.48 -20.64
CA THR A 38 -13.88 -3.59 -21.40
C THR A 38 -12.64 -3.22 -20.56
N PRO A 39 -11.42 -3.35 -21.11
CA PRO A 39 -10.19 -3.11 -20.36
C PRO A 39 -10.12 -1.66 -19.89
N LYS A 40 -9.83 -1.49 -18.60
CA LYS A 40 -9.61 -0.20 -17.94
C LYS A 40 -8.43 -0.31 -16.98
N ASP A 41 -7.71 0.79 -16.82
CA ASP A 41 -6.55 0.87 -15.93
C ASP A 41 -6.86 0.42 -14.51
N GLU A 42 -7.99 0.83 -13.94
CA GLU A 42 -8.38 0.45 -12.57
C GLU A 42 -8.53 -1.06 -12.39
N TYR A 43 -9.13 -1.74 -13.38
CA TYR A 43 -9.29 -3.18 -13.36
C TYR A 43 -7.94 -3.86 -13.47
N MET A 44 -7.11 -3.45 -14.44
CA MET A 44 -5.77 -4.02 -14.62
C MET A 44 -4.87 -3.80 -13.41
N LYS A 45 -4.90 -2.61 -12.79
CA LYS A 45 -4.16 -2.31 -11.55
C LYS A 45 -4.60 -3.21 -10.40
N SER A 46 -5.89 -3.47 -10.26
CA SER A 46 -6.43 -4.41 -9.27
C SER A 46 -5.95 -5.85 -9.51
N LEU A 47 -5.95 -6.30 -10.77
CA LEU A 47 -5.44 -7.62 -11.15
C LEU A 47 -3.93 -7.74 -10.93
N LEU A 48 -3.16 -6.72 -11.32
CA LEU A 48 -1.72 -6.63 -11.09
C LEU A 48 -1.39 -6.77 -9.59
N ARG A 49 -2.13 -6.08 -8.70
CA ARG A 49 -1.95 -6.27 -7.24
C ARG A 49 -2.25 -7.69 -6.79
N ALA A 50 -3.33 -8.30 -7.29
CA ALA A 50 -3.67 -9.68 -6.94
C ALA A 50 -2.53 -10.65 -7.34
N PHE A 51 -1.94 -10.46 -8.52
CA PHE A 51 -0.79 -11.24 -8.97
C PHE A 51 0.50 -10.95 -8.19
N LYS A 52 0.75 -9.71 -7.79
CA LYS A 52 1.87 -9.39 -6.89
C LYS A 52 1.78 -10.15 -5.57
N VAL A 53 0.57 -10.34 -5.05
CA VAL A 53 0.33 -11.05 -3.78
C VAL A 53 0.40 -12.58 -3.98
N ALA A 54 -0.36 -13.11 -4.93
CA ALA A 54 -0.62 -14.55 -5.03
C ALA A 54 0.02 -15.24 -6.25
N GLY A 55 0.72 -14.51 -7.13
CA GLY A 55 1.21 -15.03 -8.41
C GLY A 55 2.09 -16.26 -8.27
N ALA A 56 3.08 -16.20 -7.38
CA ALA A 56 3.96 -17.33 -7.09
C ALA A 56 3.19 -18.56 -6.56
N GLU A 57 2.17 -18.32 -5.74
CA GLU A 57 1.37 -19.39 -5.12
C GLU A 57 0.39 -20.03 -6.10
N LEU A 58 -0.17 -19.24 -7.02
CA LEU A 58 -1.03 -19.74 -8.10
C LEU A 58 -0.26 -20.64 -9.08
N ASP A 59 1.06 -20.48 -9.19
CA ASP A 59 1.90 -21.31 -10.06
C ASP A 59 2.39 -22.62 -9.41
N THR A 60 2.00 -22.89 -8.16
CA THR A 60 2.44 -24.10 -7.43
C THR A 60 1.72 -25.37 -7.87
N SER A 61 0.45 -25.30 -8.27
CA SER A 61 -0.32 -26.45 -8.74
C SER A 61 -0.56 -26.38 -10.26
N GLU A 62 -0.53 -27.54 -10.92
CA GLU A 62 -0.69 -27.62 -12.38
C GLU A 62 -2.01 -27.00 -12.88
N PRO A 63 -3.18 -27.25 -12.25
CA PRO A 63 -4.43 -26.66 -12.72
C PRO A 63 -4.44 -25.13 -12.63
N LEU A 64 -3.92 -24.57 -11.53
CA LEU A 64 -3.88 -23.12 -11.35
C LEU A 64 -2.85 -22.47 -12.27
N ARG A 65 -1.69 -23.11 -12.46
CA ARG A 65 -0.67 -22.66 -13.42
C ARG A 65 -1.23 -22.50 -14.84
N GLN A 66 -2.00 -23.48 -15.32
CA GLN A 66 -2.65 -23.40 -16.63
C GLN A 66 -3.64 -22.22 -16.73
N ARG A 67 -4.32 -21.88 -15.64
CA ARG A 67 -5.20 -20.71 -15.59
C ARG A 67 -4.43 -19.40 -15.58
N VAL A 68 -3.33 -19.34 -14.83
CA VAL A 68 -2.44 -18.16 -14.85
C VAL A 68 -1.89 -17.94 -16.27
N ASP A 69 -1.54 -19.00 -17.01
CA ASP A 69 -1.13 -18.90 -18.42
C ASP A 69 -2.18 -18.21 -19.28
N GLN A 70 -3.44 -18.63 -19.16
CA GLN A 70 -4.56 -18.07 -19.92
C GLN A 70 -4.81 -16.61 -19.55
N ILE A 71 -4.87 -16.31 -18.25
CA ILE A 71 -5.08 -14.96 -17.72
C ILE A 71 -3.99 -14.01 -18.20
N LEU A 72 -2.72 -14.38 -18.06
CA LEU A 72 -1.61 -13.53 -18.47
C LEU A 72 -1.52 -13.37 -19.99
N THR A 73 -1.94 -14.39 -20.75
CA THR A 73 -2.07 -14.28 -22.21
C THR A 73 -3.12 -13.23 -22.58
N ILE A 74 -4.28 -13.22 -21.92
CA ILE A 74 -5.34 -12.24 -22.15
C ILE A 74 -4.88 -10.83 -21.76
N MET A 75 -4.31 -10.69 -20.56
CA MET A 75 -3.77 -9.40 -20.08
C MET A 75 -2.68 -8.87 -21.01
N GLY A 76 -1.76 -9.72 -21.47
CA GLY A 76 -0.74 -9.36 -22.45
C GLY A 76 -1.32 -8.96 -23.80
N GLY A 77 -2.40 -9.62 -24.24
CA GLY A 77 -3.17 -9.23 -25.43
C GLY A 77 -3.76 -7.81 -25.28
N TYR A 78 -4.36 -7.50 -24.14
CA TYR A 78 -4.84 -6.15 -23.85
C TYR A 78 -3.71 -5.13 -23.79
N ALA A 79 -2.57 -5.47 -23.18
CA ALA A 79 -1.43 -4.57 -23.11
C ALA A 79 -0.85 -4.23 -24.49
N LYS A 80 -0.82 -5.20 -25.42
CA LYS A 80 -0.35 -5.01 -26.79
C LYS A 80 -1.32 -4.20 -27.67
N GLY A 81 -2.62 -4.46 -27.53
CA GLY A 81 -3.61 -4.01 -28.53
C GLY A 81 -4.61 -2.96 -28.06
N SER A 82 -4.79 -2.75 -26.76
CA SER A 82 -5.84 -1.86 -26.26
C SER A 82 -5.38 -0.39 -26.28
N PRO A 83 -6.10 0.50 -26.98
CA PRO A 83 -5.87 1.95 -26.88
C PRO A 83 -6.40 2.53 -25.57
N LEU A 84 -7.18 1.77 -24.78
CA LEU A 84 -7.82 2.23 -23.56
C LEU A 84 -6.94 2.11 -22.30
N LEU A 85 -5.82 1.39 -22.40
CA LEU A 85 -4.88 1.22 -21.30
C LEU A 85 -3.74 2.23 -21.42
N SER A 86 -3.38 2.85 -20.30
CA SER A 86 -2.20 3.71 -20.24
C SER A 86 -0.91 2.92 -20.46
N ASP A 87 0.12 3.58 -20.99
CA ASP A 87 1.41 2.95 -21.26
C ASP A 87 2.07 2.45 -19.97
N THR A 88 1.85 3.13 -18.85
CA THR A 88 2.26 2.67 -17.52
C THR A 88 1.65 1.32 -17.17
N VAL A 89 0.34 1.14 -17.34
CA VAL A 89 -0.33 -0.14 -17.04
C VAL A 89 0.12 -1.23 -18.02
N LYS A 90 0.30 -0.90 -19.30
CA LYS A 90 0.83 -1.85 -20.29
C LYS A 90 2.23 -2.33 -19.90
N ALA A 91 3.12 -1.41 -19.53
CA ALA A 91 4.46 -1.74 -19.05
C ALA A 91 4.38 -2.68 -17.84
N GLN A 92 3.58 -2.34 -16.82
CA GLN A 92 3.40 -3.19 -15.63
C GLN A 92 2.91 -4.61 -15.96
N ILE A 93 2.03 -4.76 -16.96
CA ILE A 93 1.57 -6.08 -17.41
C ILE A 93 2.72 -6.88 -18.04
N PHE A 94 3.51 -6.27 -18.94
CA PHE A 94 4.66 -6.97 -19.53
C PHE A 94 5.71 -7.34 -18.50
N SER A 95 6.00 -6.41 -17.59
CA SER A 95 6.93 -6.62 -16.51
C SER A 95 6.41 -7.76 -15.59
N LEU A 96 5.11 -7.89 -15.33
CA LEU A 96 4.54 -9.04 -14.58
C LEU A 96 4.76 -10.37 -15.32
N ILE A 97 4.51 -10.40 -16.63
CA ILE A 97 4.73 -11.58 -17.46
C ILE A 97 6.22 -11.97 -17.42
N GLU A 98 7.11 -11.00 -17.52
CA GLU A 98 8.55 -11.21 -17.42
C GLU A 98 8.95 -11.77 -16.05
N CYS A 99 8.44 -11.19 -14.96
CA CYS A 99 8.66 -11.68 -13.58
C CYS A 99 8.31 -13.17 -13.45
N ARG A 100 7.18 -13.59 -14.02
CA ARG A 100 6.79 -15.02 -14.04
C ARG A 100 7.74 -15.87 -14.88
N THR A 101 8.15 -15.41 -16.06
CA THR A 101 9.09 -16.17 -16.91
C THR A 101 10.46 -16.36 -16.26
N ARG A 102 10.88 -15.43 -15.40
CA ARG A 102 12.10 -15.53 -14.59
C ARG A 102 11.95 -16.44 -13.36
N GLY A 103 10.74 -16.94 -13.08
CA GLY A 103 10.47 -17.89 -12.01
C GLY A 103 9.84 -17.32 -10.74
N TRP A 104 9.15 -16.17 -10.85
CA TRP A 104 8.74 -15.28 -9.76
C TRP A 104 9.95 -14.83 -8.91
N ASP A 105 9.99 -13.57 -8.52
CA ASP A 105 11.09 -13.07 -7.67
C ASP A 105 11.02 -13.72 -6.28
N ARG A 106 11.70 -14.86 -6.10
CA ARG A 106 11.62 -15.65 -4.88
C ARG A 106 12.50 -15.04 -3.80
N VAL A 107 11.92 -14.16 -2.98
CA VAL A 107 12.32 -14.01 -1.57
C VAL A 107 11.45 -14.89 -0.65
N ALA A 108 10.31 -15.39 -1.11
CA ALA A 108 9.34 -16.11 -0.27
C ALA A 108 9.52 -17.65 -0.20
N SER A 109 10.65 -18.21 -0.66
CA SER A 109 10.91 -19.66 -0.62
C SER A 109 12.05 -20.06 0.32
N SER A 110 12.26 -19.31 1.38
CA SER A 110 12.95 -19.81 2.57
C SER A 110 12.10 -19.50 3.79
N ARG A 111 11.18 -20.41 4.13
CA ARG A 111 10.71 -20.58 5.53
C ARG A 111 11.81 -21.24 6.37
N VAL A 112 13.05 -20.77 6.21
CA VAL A 112 14.13 -20.97 7.16
C VAL A 112 14.40 -19.55 7.63
N ASP A 113 14.02 -19.26 8.88
CA ASP A 113 14.38 -18.03 9.55
C ASP A 113 15.88 -17.78 9.32
N PRO A 114 16.28 -16.70 8.62
CA PRO A 114 17.68 -16.36 8.57
C PRO A 114 18.10 -15.98 10.00
N PRO A 115 19.21 -16.51 10.52
CA PRO A 115 19.73 -16.04 11.80
C PRO A 115 19.94 -14.53 11.72
N ALA A 116 19.46 -13.82 12.74
CA ALA A 116 19.60 -12.38 12.87
C ALA A 116 21.06 -11.96 12.59
N GLY A 117 21.27 -11.17 11.53
CA GLY A 117 22.58 -10.59 11.22
C GLY A 117 23.00 -10.58 9.74
N TYR A 118 22.25 -11.17 8.81
CA TYR A 118 22.61 -11.10 7.38
C TYR A 118 21.84 -9.99 6.65
N VAL A 119 22.48 -8.82 6.54
CA VAL A 119 22.08 -7.78 5.59
C VAL A 119 22.47 -8.29 4.20
N ALA A 120 21.51 -8.91 3.50
CA ALA A 120 21.71 -9.28 2.11
C ALA A 120 21.83 -7.99 1.28
N TYR A 121 22.95 -7.85 0.56
CA TYR A 121 23.17 -6.83 -0.45
C TYR A 121 21.98 -6.83 -1.43
N ARG A 122 21.14 -5.81 -1.33
CA ARG A 122 20.04 -5.55 -2.27
C ARG A 122 20.64 -5.14 -3.60
N ASP A 123 20.72 -6.08 -4.55
CA ASP A 123 20.89 -5.73 -5.95
C ASP A 123 19.59 -5.15 -6.49
N ASN A 124 19.77 -4.10 -7.28
CA ASN A 124 18.84 -3.00 -7.54
C ASN A 124 17.78 -3.31 -8.62
N ASP A 125 17.23 -4.53 -8.62
CA ASP A 125 16.34 -5.02 -9.69
C ASP A 125 15.01 -5.56 -9.15
N SER A 126 14.59 -5.07 -7.98
CA SER A 126 13.25 -5.29 -7.43
C SER A 126 12.22 -4.63 -8.34
N PHE A 127 11.14 -5.35 -8.61
CA PHE A 127 9.94 -4.89 -9.31
C PHE A 127 9.13 -3.82 -8.54
N ASP A 128 9.83 -2.86 -7.95
CA ASP A 128 9.30 -1.76 -7.18
C ASP A 128 9.75 -0.44 -7.80
N ASP A 129 9.21 -0.14 -8.97
CA ASP A 129 9.32 1.19 -9.58
C ASP A 129 8.28 2.16 -8.98
N SER A 130 7.92 1.95 -7.71
CA SER A 130 7.21 2.97 -6.94
C SER A 130 8.27 3.88 -6.32
N LEU A 131 8.46 5.04 -6.93
CA LEU A 131 9.22 6.19 -6.40
C LEU A 131 8.75 6.65 -4.99
N ASP A 132 7.76 5.98 -4.40
CA ASP A 132 7.13 6.28 -3.11
C ASP A 132 7.68 5.43 -1.95
N ASN A 133 8.54 4.44 -2.22
CA ASN A 133 9.08 3.54 -1.19
C ASN A 133 10.57 3.76 -0.86
N ASP A 134 11.25 4.64 -1.60
CA ASP A 134 12.61 5.05 -1.25
C ASP A 134 12.53 6.06 -0.10
N LEU A 135 12.65 5.55 1.13
CA LEU A 135 12.85 6.39 2.30
C LEU A 135 14.00 7.36 2.01
N THR A 136 13.76 8.65 2.23
CA THR A 136 14.82 9.64 2.16
C THR A 136 15.90 9.30 3.19
N GLU A 137 17.13 9.75 2.94
CA GLU A 137 18.26 9.53 3.86
C GLU A 137 17.95 10.04 5.29
N GLU A 138 17.13 11.10 5.40
CA GLU A 138 16.67 11.64 6.67
C GLU A 138 15.67 10.72 7.37
N GLU A 139 14.70 10.16 6.64
CA GLU A 139 13.73 9.19 7.18
C GLU A 139 14.41 7.88 7.59
N ARG A 140 15.41 7.46 6.83
CA ARG A 140 16.24 6.30 7.17
C ARG A 140 17.01 6.54 8.47
N GLN A 141 17.69 7.67 8.60
CA GLN A 141 18.43 8.03 9.82
C GLN A 141 17.50 8.18 11.03
N PHE A 142 16.29 8.70 10.82
CA PHE A 142 15.27 8.77 11.87
C PHE A 142 14.86 7.37 12.34
N LEU A 143 14.59 6.44 11.43
CA LEU A 143 14.20 5.07 11.78
C LEU A 143 15.34 4.31 12.47
N GLU A 144 16.58 4.42 11.96
CA GLU A 144 17.76 3.78 12.57
C GLU A 144 17.99 4.30 14.00
N ARG A 145 17.89 5.62 14.22
CA ARG A 145 18.09 6.24 15.54
C ARG A 145 17.01 5.85 16.57
N ASN A 146 15.78 5.60 16.13
CA ASN A 146 14.69 5.19 17.01
C ASN A 146 14.65 3.66 17.22
N LEU A 147 15.09 2.87 16.25
CA LEU A 147 15.21 1.42 16.42
C LEU A 147 16.21 1.07 17.53
N ASP A 148 17.35 1.75 17.56
CA ASP A 148 18.37 1.56 18.61
C ASP A 148 17.83 1.87 20.02
N GLN A 149 16.90 2.83 20.14
CA GLN A 149 16.25 3.14 21.41
C GLN A 149 15.27 2.04 21.85
N VAL A 150 14.54 1.45 20.91
CA VAL A 150 13.59 0.36 21.18
C VAL A 150 14.34 -0.95 21.48
N GLU A 151 15.47 -1.19 20.83
CA GLU A 151 16.28 -2.40 21.05
C GLU A 151 17.09 -2.32 22.35
N ALA A 152 17.56 -1.13 22.75
CA ALA A 152 18.18 -0.91 24.05
C ALA A 152 17.19 -1.01 25.24
N GLY A 153 15.89 -0.77 25.02
CA GLY A 153 14.84 -0.91 26.03
C GLY A 153 14.40 -2.36 26.30
N LYS A 154 14.76 -3.32 25.44
CA LYS A 154 14.29 -4.73 25.56
C LYS A 154 14.97 -5.56 26.65
N ASN A 155 16.01 -5.05 27.30
CA ASN A 155 16.73 -5.75 28.36
C ASN A 155 16.43 -5.22 29.78
N GLY A 156 15.48 -4.31 29.94
CA GLY A 156 14.92 -3.95 31.24
C GLY A 156 13.55 -4.58 31.40
N GLU A 157 13.37 -5.44 32.40
CA GLU A 157 12.06 -5.64 33.02
C GLU A 157 11.60 -4.29 33.56
N ASP A 158 10.94 -3.49 32.74
CA ASP A 158 10.17 -2.35 33.22
C ASP A 158 8.72 -2.64 32.84
N ASP A 159 7.94 -2.95 33.89
CA ASP A 159 6.50 -2.73 33.94
C ASP A 159 6.25 -1.27 33.53
N ILE A 160 6.16 -1.02 32.22
CA ILE A 160 5.59 0.23 31.72
C ILE A 160 4.13 0.18 32.19
N ASP A 161 3.82 0.98 33.20
CA ASP A 161 2.48 1.07 33.76
C ASP A 161 1.53 1.55 32.65
N ASP A 162 0.85 0.61 32.00
CA ASP A 162 -0.14 0.85 30.94
C ASP A 162 -1.18 1.91 31.36
N GLN A 163 -1.36 2.09 32.67
CA GLN A 163 -2.23 3.10 33.26
C GLN A 163 -1.66 4.53 33.15
N GLU A 164 -0.33 4.70 33.16
CA GLU A 164 0.35 5.98 32.96
C GLU A 164 0.34 6.38 31.47
N VAL A 165 0.58 5.44 30.57
CA VAL A 165 0.51 5.66 29.11
C VAL A 165 -0.89 6.07 28.66
N MET A 166 -1.92 5.40 29.19
CA MET A 166 -3.31 5.77 28.93
C MET A 166 -3.68 7.16 29.48
N LYS A 167 -3.04 7.59 30.57
CA LYS A 167 -3.26 8.91 31.17
C LYS A 167 -2.57 10.01 30.36
N GLU A 168 -1.37 9.76 29.84
CA GLU A 168 -0.68 10.68 28.94
C GLU A 168 -1.43 10.80 27.60
N PHE A 169 -1.91 9.70 27.04
CA PHE A 169 -2.72 9.72 25.82
C PHE A 169 -4.02 10.52 26.03
N GLY A 170 -4.71 10.30 27.15
CA GLY A 170 -5.91 11.08 27.49
C GLY A 170 -5.63 12.57 27.70
N LYS A 171 -4.45 12.93 28.22
CA LYS A 171 -4.03 14.33 28.38
C LYS A 171 -3.76 14.98 27.03
N PHE A 172 -3.04 14.29 26.15
CA PHE A 172 -2.75 14.76 24.79
C PHE A 172 -4.03 15.01 23.98
N VAL A 173 -4.95 14.04 23.95
CA VAL A 173 -6.23 14.18 23.24
C VAL A 173 -7.03 15.38 23.76
N LYS A 174 -7.02 15.62 25.06
CA LYS A 174 -7.71 16.75 25.67
C LYS A 174 -7.08 18.09 25.31
N GLU A 175 -5.75 18.16 25.26
CA GLU A 175 -5.00 19.36 24.92
C GLU A 175 -5.16 19.73 23.44
N GLU A 176 -5.16 18.75 22.53
CA GLU A 176 -5.46 18.95 21.10
C GLU A 176 -6.89 19.41 20.87
N LEU A 177 -7.88 18.79 21.52
CA LEU A 177 -9.28 19.24 21.42
C LEU A 177 -9.45 20.67 21.91
N GLN A 178 -8.74 21.04 22.97
CA GLN A 178 -8.79 22.39 23.52
C GLN A 178 -8.09 23.40 22.61
N GLN A 179 -6.94 23.07 22.01
CA GLN A 179 -6.31 23.92 20.99
C GLN A 179 -7.19 24.11 19.77
N ALA A 180 -7.85 23.05 19.28
CA ALA A 180 -8.77 23.16 18.16
C ALA A 180 -9.99 24.05 18.48
N GLU A 181 -10.49 24.01 19.72
CA GLU A 181 -11.59 24.86 20.16
C GLU A 181 -11.15 26.33 20.35
N GLU A 182 -9.95 26.56 20.87
CA GLU A 182 -9.33 27.89 20.99
C GLU A 182 -9.01 28.50 19.61
N GLN A 183 -8.54 27.71 18.64
CA GLN A 183 -8.36 28.16 17.25
C GLN A 183 -9.70 28.52 16.61
N LYS A 184 -10.72 27.68 16.77
CA LYS A 184 -12.05 27.93 16.21
C LYS A 184 -12.71 29.18 16.83
N THR A 185 -12.50 29.43 18.12
CA THR A 185 -13.02 30.63 18.78
C THR A 185 -12.21 31.88 18.43
N ALA A 186 -10.89 31.76 18.23
CA ALA A 186 -10.05 32.85 17.73
C ALA A 186 -10.41 33.26 16.29
N GLU A 187 -10.68 32.30 15.41
CA GLU A 187 -11.18 32.56 14.04
C GLU A 187 -12.53 33.29 14.05
N MET A 188 -13.42 32.92 14.98
CA MET A 188 -14.72 33.57 15.12
C MET A 188 -14.61 35.01 15.65
N PHE A 189 -13.60 35.31 16.48
CA PHE A 189 -13.32 36.67 16.97
C PHE A 189 -12.66 37.56 15.91
N GLN A 190 -11.77 37.01 15.06
CA GLN A 190 -11.20 37.76 13.93
C GLN A 190 -12.24 38.14 12.87
N GLY A 191 -13.27 37.31 12.67
CA GLY A 191 -14.37 37.60 11.74
C GLY A 191 -15.31 38.72 12.17
N CYS A 192 -15.21 39.23 13.40
CA CYS A 192 -16.11 40.26 13.96
C CYS A 192 -15.46 41.65 14.14
N SER A 193 -14.21 41.87 13.74
CA SER A 193 -13.51 43.15 13.95
C SER A 193 -13.12 43.93 12.67
N ILE A 194 -13.78 43.69 11.54
CA ILE A 194 -13.56 44.48 10.31
C ILE A 194 -14.89 44.93 9.72
N GLU A 195 -15.67 45.72 10.46
CA GLU A 195 -16.70 46.59 9.88
C GLU A 195 -16.88 47.82 10.77
N ASP A 196 -15.84 48.62 10.96
CA ASP A 196 -15.98 50.01 11.43
C ASP A 196 -14.63 50.73 11.22
N GLU A 197 -14.35 51.18 9.99
CA GLU A 197 -13.59 52.42 9.77
C GLU A 197 -13.63 52.88 8.30
N GLU A 198 -14.31 54.02 8.11
CA GLU A 198 -14.04 55.09 7.16
C GLU A 198 -13.98 54.82 5.64
N THR A 199 -14.92 55.41 4.91
CA THR A 199 -14.56 56.35 3.81
C THR A 199 -15.69 57.36 3.56
N ASN A 200 -15.65 58.43 4.34
CA ASN A 200 -16.27 59.71 4.01
C ASN A 200 -15.33 60.46 3.04
N LYS A 201 -15.77 60.76 1.81
CA LYS A 201 -15.44 61.98 1.01
C LYS A 201 -15.94 61.87 -0.45
N THR A 202 -16.96 62.66 -0.78
CA THR A 202 -17.25 63.27 -2.10
C THR A 202 -16.03 64.07 -2.64
N PRO A 203 -15.86 64.37 -3.96
CA PRO A 203 -16.89 65.05 -4.79
C PRO A 203 -16.88 64.87 -6.35
N ALA A 204 -17.92 65.48 -6.95
CA ALA A 204 -18.01 66.24 -8.22
C ALA A 204 -18.02 65.57 -9.62
N GLU A 205 -19.13 65.87 -10.32
CA GLU A 205 -19.32 66.36 -11.71
C GLU A 205 -18.64 65.65 -12.90
N ASP A 206 -19.48 65.16 -13.84
CA ASP A 206 -19.58 65.75 -15.19
C ASP A 206 -20.82 65.21 -15.95
N LYS A 207 -21.79 66.08 -16.23
CA LYS A 207 -22.65 66.10 -17.44
C LYS A 207 -23.56 67.32 -17.49
#